data_AF-A0A7C4VLV3-F1
#
_entry.id   AF-A0A7C4VLV3-F1
#
_cell.length_a   1.000
_cell.length_b   1.000
_cell.length_c   1.000
_cell.angle_alpha   90.00
_cell.angle_beta   90.00
_cell.angle_gamma   90.00
#
_symmetry.space_group_name_H-M   'P 1'
#
loop_
_entity.id
_entity.type
_entity.pdbx_description
1 polymer ?
#
loop_
_entity_poly.entity_id
_entity_poly.type
_entity_poly.pdbx_seq_one_letter_code
_entity_poly.pdbx_strand_id
1 'polypeptide(L)'
;MCIQFTTLAESNDFRHILQCEHGTLHLSWDLVTLYLSASEFEHLLNLLERGTRLVEPAKISEPPCILSYKAQGYFQLWIRNFALNLTPIDFLILVDLVRVAWRAACEQPALEQPSVSAGDQPPMFQRTVAASAQVSFSLN
;
A
#
# COMPACT_ATOMS: atom_id res chain seq x y z
N MET A 1 -10.67 -1.39 -7.25
CA MET A 1 -11.38 -0.40 -6.42
C MET A 1 -11.43 -0.99 -5.03
N CYS A 2 -10.93 -0.28 -4.01
CA CYS A 2 -10.96 -0.77 -2.63
C CYS A 2 -12.37 -0.62 -2.07
N ILE A 3 -12.81 -1.61 -1.31
CA ILE A 3 -14.19 -1.74 -0.83
C ILE A 3 -14.26 -1.44 0.68
N GLN A 4 -13.21 -1.75 1.42
CA GLN A 4 -13.17 -1.57 2.88
C GLN A 4 -11.94 -0.76 3.27
N PHE A 5 -12.12 0.13 4.24
CA PHE A 5 -11.06 0.97 4.76
C PHE A 5 -11.08 0.95 6.28
N THR A 6 -9.91 0.81 6.85
CA THR A 6 -9.66 1.02 8.27
C THR A 6 -8.87 2.31 8.44
N THR A 7 -9.39 3.25 9.23
CA THR A 7 -8.63 4.44 9.62
C THR A 7 -7.53 4.06 10.60
N LEU A 8 -6.28 4.31 10.24
CA LEU A 8 -5.12 4.02 11.08
C LEU A 8 -4.67 5.26 11.88
N ALA A 9 -4.77 6.44 11.28
CA ALA A 9 -4.51 7.71 11.95
C ALA A 9 -5.22 8.85 11.21
N GLU A 10 -5.62 9.89 11.95
CA GLU A 10 -6.31 11.05 11.41
C GLU A 10 -5.91 12.31 12.17
N SER A 11 -5.60 13.38 11.42
CA SER A 11 -5.42 14.72 11.97
C SER A 11 -6.62 15.61 11.68
N ASN A 12 -7.25 15.44 10.52
CA ASN A 12 -8.50 16.09 10.10
C ASN A 12 -9.06 15.37 8.86
N ASP A 13 -10.21 15.84 8.37
CA ASP A 13 -10.94 15.30 7.21
C ASP A 13 -10.08 15.12 5.95
N PHE A 14 -9.03 15.94 5.76
CA PHE A 14 -8.16 15.93 4.58
C PHE A 14 -6.76 15.37 4.84
N ARG A 15 -6.44 15.02 6.10
CA ARG A 15 -5.13 14.53 6.52
C ARG A 15 -5.28 13.29 7.38
N HIS A 16 -5.26 12.14 6.71
CA HIS A 16 -5.52 10.85 7.32
C HIS A 16 -4.76 9.74 6.60
N ILE A 17 -4.58 8.62 7.29
CA ILE A 17 -3.98 7.40 6.77
C ILE A 17 -4.96 6.26 6.96
N LEU A 18 -5.37 5.64 5.87
CA LEU A 18 -6.24 4.46 5.87
C LEU A 18 -5.46 3.25 5.38
N GLN A 19 -5.89 2.05 5.78
CA GLN A 19 -5.48 0.81 5.16
C GLN A 19 -6.69 0.19 4.47
N CYS A 20 -6.52 -0.26 3.23
CA CYS A 20 -7.56 -1.01 2.54
C CYS A 20 -7.45 -2.52 2.81
N GLU A 21 -8.47 -3.28 2.38
CA GLU A 21 -8.51 -4.75 2.54
C GLU A 21 -7.33 -5.49 1.90
N HIS A 22 -6.61 -4.85 0.97
CA HIS A 22 -5.44 -5.41 0.29
C HIS A 22 -4.12 -5.12 1.03
N GLY A 23 -4.16 -4.43 2.17
CA GLY A 23 -2.98 -4.03 2.94
C GLY A 23 -2.25 -2.79 2.42
N THR A 24 -2.73 -2.16 1.34
CA THR A 24 -2.19 -0.89 0.83
C THR A 24 -2.57 0.25 1.77
N LEU A 25 -1.61 1.12 2.07
CA LEU A 25 -1.83 2.33 2.86
C LEU A 25 -2.16 3.52 1.96
N HIS A 26 -3.22 4.23 2.30
CA HIS A 26 -3.71 5.41 1.64
C HIS A 26 -3.37 6.62 2.51
N LEU A 27 -2.32 7.36 2.15
CA LEU A 27 -1.95 8.62 2.80
C LEU A 27 -2.64 9.77 2.07
N SER A 28 -3.67 10.35 2.68
CA SER A 28 -4.30 11.57 2.19
C SER A 28 -3.67 12.78 2.85
N TRP A 29 -3.27 13.76 2.04
CA TRP A 29 -2.71 15.03 2.46
C TRP A 29 -3.29 16.16 1.61
N ASP A 30 -4.26 16.87 2.17
CA ASP A 30 -5.02 17.94 1.53
C ASP A 30 -5.72 17.45 0.25
N LEU A 31 -5.20 17.78 -0.93
CA LEU A 31 -5.80 17.43 -2.23
C LEU A 31 -5.17 16.21 -2.90
N VAL A 32 -4.20 15.56 -2.25
CA VAL A 32 -3.45 14.44 -2.82
C VAL A 32 -3.59 13.21 -1.94
N THR A 33 -3.85 12.07 -2.56
CA THR A 33 -3.79 10.76 -1.91
C THR A 33 -2.70 9.92 -2.56
N LEU A 34 -1.79 9.42 -1.74
CA LEU A 34 -0.70 8.53 -2.13
C LEU A 34 -1.02 7.10 -1.70
N TYR A 35 -0.75 6.14 -2.59
CA TYR A 35 -0.90 4.72 -2.33
C TYR A 35 0.47 4.09 -2.10
N LEU A 36 0.68 3.55 -0.90
CA LEU A 36 1.96 3.03 -0.43
C LEU A 36 1.81 1.56 -0.06
N SER A 37 2.76 0.73 -0.46
CA SER A 37 2.91 -0.59 0.16
C SER A 37 3.34 -0.44 1.62
N ALA A 38 3.21 -1.51 2.40
CA ALA A 38 3.72 -1.54 3.77
C ALA A 38 5.23 -1.21 3.84
N SER A 39 6.03 -1.73 2.91
CA SER A 39 7.47 -1.45 2.86
C SER A 39 7.78 0.01 2.53
N GLU A 40 7.08 0.61 1.56
CA GLU A 40 7.26 2.03 1.24
C GLU A 40 6.84 2.94 2.39
N PHE A 41 5.81 2.55 3.13
CA PHE A 41 5.36 3.25 4.31
C PHE A 41 6.38 3.16 5.45
N GLU A 42 7.03 2.01 5.64
CA GLU A 42 8.14 1.84 6.57
C GLU A 42 9.34 2.73 6.20
N HIS A 43 9.73 2.75 4.93
CA HIS A 43 10.78 3.64 4.43
C HIS A 43 10.43 5.13 4.66
N LEU A 44 9.17 5.50 4.43
CA LEU A 44 8.68 6.84 4.72
C LEU A 44 8.80 7.18 6.21
N LEU A 45 8.35 6.30 7.11
CA LEU A 45 8.47 6.49 8.55
C LEU A 45 9.93 6.70 8.96
N ASN A 46 10.82 5.80 8.56
CA ASN A 46 12.24 5.88 8.88
C ASN A 46 12.88 7.19 8.39
N LEU A 47 12.51 7.63 7.18
CA LEU A 47 12.98 8.90 6.63
C LEU A 47 12.48 10.10 7.45
N LEU A 48 11.19 10.12 7.80
CA LEU A 48 10.58 11.20 8.57
C LEU A 48 11.16 11.30 9.98
N GLU A 49 11.37 10.17 10.65
CA GLU A 49 11.97 10.16 12.00
C GLU A 49 13.40 10.68 12.00
N ARG A 50 14.23 10.27 11.02
CA ARG A 50 15.56 10.85 10.82
C ARG A 50 15.48 12.34 10.49
N GLY A 51 14.44 12.74 9.76
CA GLY A 51 14.18 14.11 9.36
C GLY A 51 13.98 15.08 10.53
N THR A 52 13.46 14.60 11.66
CA THR A 52 13.29 15.42 12.88
C THR A 52 14.59 15.99 13.46
N ARG A 53 15.74 15.42 13.06
CA ARG A 53 17.08 15.83 13.51
C ARG A 53 17.86 16.61 12.44
N LEU A 54 17.26 16.89 11.29
CA LEU A 54 17.89 17.67 10.22
C LEU A 54 18.13 19.11 10.69
N VAL A 55 19.32 19.62 10.36
CA VAL A 55 19.68 21.04 10.51
C VAL A 55 20.02 21.59 9.12
N GLU A 56 19.65 22.84 8.87
CA GLU A 56 19.69 23.46 7.54
C GLU A 56 21.10 23.75 7.04
N PRO A 57 21.34 23.68 5.71
CA PRO A 57 20.59 22.91 4.70
C PRO A 57 21.05 21.44 4.69
N ALA A 58 20.10 20.50 4.59
CA ALA A 58 20.44 19.08 4.56
C ALA A 58 19.45 18.25 3.73
N LYS A 59 19.93 17.12 3.21
CA LYS A 59 19.17 16.18 2.38
C LYS A 59 19.45 14.76 2.83
N ILE A 60 18.40 13.98 3.02
CA ILE A 60 18.46 12.54 3.30
C ILE A 60 17.58 11.80 2.30
N SER A 61 17.97 10.57 1.99
CA SER A 61 17.28 9.72 1.02
C SER A 61 17.08 8.33 1.63
N GLU A 62 15.91 7.78 1.38
CA GLU A 62 15.49 6.43 1.74
C GLU A 62 14.55 5.97 0.61
N PRO A 63 15.07 5.38 -0.49
CA PRO A 63 14.26 5.08 -1.66
C PRO A 63 12.98 4.31 -1.31
N PRO A 64 11.80 4.71 -1.83
CA PRO A 64 11.58 5.68 -2.91
C PRO A 64 11.39 7.14 -2.45
N CYS A 65 11.75 7.45 -1.20
CA CYS A 65 11.49 8.73 -0.56
C CYS A 65 12.76 9.58 -0.42
N ILE A 66 12.62 10.91 -0.52
CA ILE A 66 13.72 11.86 -0.34
C ILE A 66 13.20 13.05 0.48
N LEU A 67 13.91 13.41 1.54
CA LEU A 67 13.57 14.57 2.37
C LEU A 67 14.70 15.59 2.30
N SER A 68 14.34 16.84 2.02
CA SER A 68 15.28 17.97 2.03
C SER A 68 14.77 19.06 2.95
N TYR A 69 15.63 19.60 3.81
CA TYR A 69 15.36 20.83 4.55
C TYR A 69 16.04 21.99 3.82
N LYS A 70 15.22 22.90 3.29
CA LYS A 70 15.61 23.96 2.36
C LYS A 70 15.82 25.25 3.11
N ALA A 71 16.87 26.01 2.76
CA ALA A 71 17.34 27.28 3.35
C ALA A 71 16.28 28.37 3.66
N GLN A 72 15.05 28.21 3.19
CA GLN A 72 13.91 29.08 3.48
C GLN A 72 13.06 28.57 4.66
N GLY A 73 13.52 27.56 5.41
CA GLY A 73 12.83 27.03 6.59
C GLY A 73 11.67 26.07 6.31
N TYR A 74 11.63 25.41 5.14
CA TYR A 74 10.60 24.41 4.81
C TYR A 74 11.19 23.04 4.46
N PHE A 75 10.39 22.00 4.68
CA PHE A 75 10.72 20.65 4.30
C PHE A 75 10.13 20.36 2.92
N GLN A 76 10.93 19.74 2.05
CA GLN A 76 10.46 19.20 0.79
C GLN A 76 10.60 17.68 0.85
N LEU A 77 9.46 16.99 0.89
CA LEU A 77 9.37 15.54 0.87
C LEU A 77 8.97 15.08 -0.53
N TRP A 78 9.80 14.25 -1.13
CA TRP A 78 9.48 13.52 -2.35
C TRP A 78 9.14 12.09 -2.00
N ILE A 79 8.04 11.60 -2.57
CA ILE A 79 7.64 10.20 -2.55
C ILE A 79 7.42 9.80 -4.01
N ARG A 80 8.34 9.01 -4.56
CA ARG A 80 8.40 8.74 -6.00
C ARG A 80 8.44 10.05 -6.82
N ASN A 81 7.39 10.34 -7.57
CA ASN A 81 7.23 11.51 -8.44
C ASN A 81 6.35 12.61 -7.84
N PHE A 82 5.89 12.48 -6.60
CA PHE A 82 5.10 13.49 -5.91
C PHE A 82 5.95 14.25 -4.89
N ALA A 83 5.76 15.56 -4.83
CA ALA A 83 6.46 16.44 -3.90
C ALA A 83 5.45 17.14 -2.98
N LEU A 84 5.72 17.09 -1.68
CA LEU A 84 5.04 17.86 -0.66
C LEU A 84 6.01 18.93 -0.14
N ASN A 85 5.60 20.19 -0.19
CA ASN A 85 6.28 21.27 0.50
C ASN A 85 5.56 21.48 1.83
N LEU A 86 6.27 21.24 2.93
CA LEU A 86 5.72 21.20 4.27
C LEU A 86 6.35 22.32 5.10
N THR A 87 5.50 23.08 5.79
CA THR A 87 5.97 23.94 6.89
C THR A 87 6.58 23.07 8.00
N PRO A 88 7.38 23.62 8.92
CA PRO A 88 7.88 22.85 10.06
C PRO A 88 6.76 22.21 10.90
N ILE A 89 5.62 22.90 11.03
CA ILE A 89 4.45 22.40 11.76
C ILE A 89 3.82 21.23 10.99
N ASP A 90 3.58 21.40 9.70
CA ASP A 90 3.02 20.34 8.86
C ASP A 90 3.91 19.09 8.81
N PHE A 91 5.23 19.29 8.79
CA PHE A 91 6.20 18.20 8.86
C PHE A 91 6.05 17.40 10.16
N LEU A 92 5.92 18.07 11.32
CA LEU A 92 5.73 17.39 12.59
C LEU A 92 4.38 16.66 12.66
N ILE A 93 3.32 17.24 12.11
CA ILE A 93 2.01 16.59 12.00
C ILE A 93 2.14 15.31 11.16
N LEU A 94 2.81 15.38 10.02
CA LEU A 94 3.01 14.21 9.15
C LEU A 94 3.83 13.12 9.85
N VAL A 95 4.90 13.48 10.57
CA VAL A 95 5.71 12.52 11.34
C VAL A 95 4.85 11.79 12.37
N ASP A 96 4.04 12.52 13.13
CA ASP A 96 3.19 11.90 14.16
C ASP A 96 2.09 11.02 13.54
N LEU A 97 1.45 11.51 12.48
CA LEU A 97 0.41 10.77 11.76
C LEU A 97 0.94 9.43 11.21
N VAL A 98 2.09 9.44 10.55
CA VAL A 98 2.72 8.23 10.00
C VAL A 98 3.15 7.28 11.13
N ARG A 99 3.67 7.81 12.24
CA ARG A 99 4.08 7.01 13.40
C ARG A 99 2.89 6.31 14.06
N VAL A 100 1.78 7.03 14.29
CA VAL A 100 0.56 6.46 14.89
C VAL A 100 -0.01 5.40 13.95
N ALA A 101 -0.11 5.70 12.66
CA ALA A 101 -0.62 4.76 11.68
C ALA A 101 0.22 3.48 11.57
N TRP A 102 1.56 3.59 11.65
CA TRP A 102 2.44 2.41 11.63
C TRP A 102 2.17 1.48 12.81
N ARG A 103 2.05 2.02 14.03
CA ARG A 103 1.72 1.20 15.21
C ARG A 103 0.38 0.51 15.06
N ALA A 104 -0.64 1.24 14.63
CA ALA A 104 -1.97 0.68 14.39
C ALA A 104 -1.91 -0.43 13.33
N ALA A 105 -1.16 -0.25 12.24
CA ALA A 105 -1.00 -1.25 11.19
C ALA A 105 -0.29 -2.52 11.69
N CYS A 106 0.71 -2.40 12.58
CA CYS A 106 1.40 -3.55 13.18
C CYS A 106 0.55 -4.30 14.21
N GLU A 107 -0.38 -3.62 14.87
CA GLU A 107 -1.28 -4.20 15.87
C GLU A 107 -2.50 -4.88 15.26
N GLN A 108 -2.82 -4.60 13.99
CA GLN A 108 -3.91 -5.27 13.29
C GLN A 108 -3.52 -6.73 13.01
N PRO A 109 -4.26 -7.73 13.54
CA PRO A 109 -4.11 -9.09 13.07
C PRO A 109 -4.44 -9.09 11.57
N ALA A 110 -3.59 -9.71 10.76
CA ALA A 110 -3.84 -9.88 9.34
C ALA A 110 -5.26 -10.40 9.18
N LEU A 111 -6.17 -9.55 8.69
CA LEU A 111 -7.55 -9.93 8.42
C LEU A 111 -7.46 -11.20 7.60
N GLU A 112 -7.98 -12.30 8.18
CA GLU A 112 -8.04 -13.60 7.54
C GLU A 112 -8.52 -13.37 6.11
N GLN A 113 -7.61 -13.57 5.15
CA GLN A 113 -8.04 -13.68 3.78
C GLN A 113 -9.11 -14.77 3.80
N PRO A 114 -10.32 -14.55 3.23
CA PRO A 114 -11.20 -15.68 2.97
C PRO A 114 -10.38 -16.59 2.08
N SER A 115 -9.85 -17.66 2.67
CA SER A 115 -9.22 -18.73 1.95
C SER A 115 -10.26 -19.13 0.92
N VAL A 116 -9.94 -18.91 -0.35
CA VAL A 116 -10.73 -19.51 -1.42
C VAL A 116 -10.51 -20.99 -1.20
N SER A 117 -11.44 -21.61 -0.48
CA SER A 117 -11.56 -23.04 -0.36
C SER A 117 -11.73 -23.54 -1.78
N ALA A 118 -10.62 -23.95 -2.40
CA ALA A 118 -10.60 -24.71 -3.63
C ALA A 118 -11.18 -26.09 -3.33
N GLY A 119 -12.47 -26.11 -3.06
CA GLY A 119 -13.32 -27.26 -2.88
C GLY A 119 -14.51 -27.09 -3.80
N ASP A 120 -14.24 -27.04 -5.11
CA ASP A 120 -15.19 -27.38 -6.16
C ASP A 120 -14.42 -27.58 -7.46
N GLN A 121 -13.59 -28.63 -7.44
CA GLN A 121 -13.06 -29.24 -8.65
C GLN A 121 -14.03 -30.38 -9.01
N PRO A 122 -14.89 -30.23 -10.03
CA PRO A 122 -15.73 -31.35 -10.48
C PRO A 122 -14.81 -32.48 -10.99
N PRO A 123 -15.17 -33.75 -10.74
CA PRO A 123 -14.29 -34.87 -11.01
C PRO A 123 -14.00 -35.01 -12.51
N MET A 124 -12.72 -35.15 -12.83
CA MET A 124 -12.22 -35.63 -14.11
C MET A 124 -12.91 -36.95 -14.48
N PHE A 125 -13.69 -36.95 -15.57
CA PHE A 125 -13.98 -38.19 -16.27
C PHE A 125 -12.75 -38.61 -17.07
N GLN A 126 -11.95 -39.50 -16.49
CA GLN A 126 -11.04 -40.34 -17.26
C GLN A 126 -11.87 -41.34 -18.08
N ARG A 127 -11.70 -41.33 -19.40
CA ARG A 127 -12.13 -42.43 -20.27
C ARG A 127 -11.08 -42.70 -21.34
N THR A 128 -10.11 -43.52 -20.97
CA THR A 128 -9.33 -44.41 -21.85
C THR A 128 -9.94 -45.81 -21.63
N VAL A 129 -10.15 -46.74 -22.55
CA VAL A 129 -9.63 -47.09 -23.88
C VAL A 129 -10.71 -47.96 -24.55
N ALA A 130 -10.71 -48.08 -25.89
CA ALA A 130 -10.64 -49.37 -26.60
C ALA A 130 -11.36 -49.34 -27.97
N ALA A 131 -10.63 -49.81 -28.97
CA ALA A 131 -11.05 -50.04 -30.34
C ALA A 131 -12.08 -51.16 -30.47
N SER A 132 -12.93 -51.10 -31.50
CA SER A 132 -13.14 -52.17 -32.50
C SER A 132 -14.22 -51.81 -33.52
N ALA A 133 -13.78 -51.73 -34.78
CA ALA A 133 -14.25 -52.46 -35.95
C ALA A 133 -15.75 -52.52 -36.35
N GLN A 134 -15.98 -52.21 -37.65
CA GLN A 134 -16.98 -52.78 -38.60
C GLN A 134 -18.46 -52.33 -38.44
N VAL A 135 -19.31 -52.16 -39.46
CA VAL A 135 -19.28 -52.35 -40.92
C VAL A 135 -20.41 -51.51 -41.56
N SER A 136 -20.22 -51.20 -42.85
CA SER A 136 -21.07 -50.67 -43.93
C SER A 136 -22.60 -50.61 -43.81
N PHE A 137 -23.23 -49.61 -44.46
CA PHE A 137 -24.40 -49.79 -45.34
C PHE A 137 -24.47 -48.68 -46.43
N SER A 138 -24.90 -49.10 -47.63
CA SER A 138 -24.92 -48.38 -48.92
C SER A 138 -26.20 -47.56 -49.19
N LEU A 139 -26.18 -46.88 -50.36
CA LEU A 139 -27.27 -46.27 -51.18
C LEU A 139 -27.52 -44.79 -50.87
N ASN A 140 -27.47 -43.82 -51.81
CA ASN A 140 -27.54 -43.82 -53.28
C ASN A 140 -26.52 -42.85 -53.88
#